data_AF-A0A3R7NF92-F1
#
_entry.id   AF-A0A3R7NF92-F1
#
_cell.length_a   1.000
_cell.length_b   1.000
_cell.length_c   1.000
_cell.angle_alpha   90.00
_cell.angle_beta   90.00
_cell.angle_gamma   90.00
#
_symmetry.space_group_name_H-M   'P 1'
#
loop_
_entity.id
_entity.type
_entity.pdbx_description
1 polymer ?
#
loop_
_entity_poly.entity_id
_entity_poly.type
_entity_poly.pdbx_seq_one_letter_code
_entity_poly.pdbx_strand_id
1 'polypeptide(L)'
;MGLDQLPDHLLLEHVCGFVHLQDRWHGLARVSKRWRHLALASVHHEQHVDLSVALYGPRVTSPLLSHLVKGLGSEQLRHVDVESKQISDNGLEQLRHCVRLQTLALHCIKLTDEPLLAISRTCLKLTKVDLSGCSRVRDEGIIAIAANCPSLAQINLTMCHRITDRSVVALAQHSSLTLEEVVLDRCLKVSGPSLRFLMRVQRNIRSLSFARCPKVQGADFYSLTQTAQTKAIMSNCALTSLDLSGCAALDDRGVAVLVATNRHTLRFLNLGALQTLGCATFAEISRCAKLQSLNLSLCRTLANNDVVAIASGCTKLSTLLLQGCVALDDAGLQAMAHRAMNLQRLSLEFCYNITDAGLTTVALHCPKLLHLNIKACNQLTVQTFRALVRRKNPLETLYIGACADMDTTATYFSIVKRKFPRCRIHWV
;
A
#
# COMPACT_ATOMS: atom_id res chain seq x y z
N MET A 1 -11.87 46.05 -13.80
CA MET A 1 -10.67 46.14 -12.93
C MET A 1 -10.09 44.74 -12.81
N GLY A 2 -8.78 44.58 -13.00
CA GLY A 2 -8.12 43.32 -12.67
C GLY A 2 -8.08 43.11 -11.16
N LEU A 3 -8.01 41.85 -10.71
CA LEU A 3 -7.90 41.52 -9.28
C LEU A 3 -6.72 42.24 -8.60
N ASP A 4 -5.67 42.58 -9.35
CA ASP A 4 -4.49 43.30 -8.85
C ASP A 4 -4.77 44.74 -8.39
N GLN A 5 -5.90 45.34 -8.78
CA GLN A 5 -6.29 46.70 -8.39
C GLN A 5 -7.20 46.75 -7.15
N LEU A 6 -7.67 45.60 -6.65
CA LEU A 6 -8.54 45.55 -5.47
C LEU A 6 -7.73 45.70 -4.17
N PRO A 7 -8.28 46.32 -3.11
CA PRO A 7 -7.64 46.39 -1.80
C PRO A 7 -7.61 45.03 -1.07
N ASP A 8 -6.61 44.84 -0.22
CA ASP A 8 -6.31 43.54 0.42
C ASP A 8 -7.47 42.98 1.26
N HIS A 9 -8.26 43.82 1.93
CA HIS A 9 -9.41 43.36 2.72
C HIS A 9 -10.50 42.70 1.86
N LEU A 10 -10.82 43.25 0.68
CA LEU A 10 -11.79 42.66 -0.25
C LEU A 10 -11.26 41.36 -0.86
N LEU A 11 -9.95 41.28 -1.12
CA LEU A 11 -9.32 40.06 -1.62
C LEU A 11 -9.34 38.96 -0.55
N LEU A 12 -9.10 39.31 0.72
CA LEU A 12 -9.20 38.40 1.86
C LEU A 12 -10.61 37.84 2.03
N GLU A 13 -11.61 38.72 2.06
CA GLU A 13 -13.00 38.37 2.35
C GLU A 13 -13.69 37.66 1.18
N HIS A 14 -13.49 38.13 -0.04
CA HIS A 14 -14.28 37.69 -1.20
C HIS A 14 -13.53 36.80 -2.20
N VAL A 15 -12.20 36.69 -2.09
CA VAL A 15 -11.42 35.78 -2.97
C VAL A 15 -10.81 34.67 -2.15
N CYS A 16 -9.97 35.01 -1.16
CA CYS A 16 -9.36 33.99 -0.32
C CYS A 16 -10.44 33.20 0.39
N GLY A 17 -11.38 33.83 1.10
CA GLY A 17 -12.46 33.15 1.85
C GLY A 17 -13.30 32.11 1.07
N PHE A 18 -13.33 32.16 -0.27
CA PHE A 18 -14.08 31.22 -1.12
C PHE A 18 -13.22 30.14 -1.80
N VAL A 19 -11.90 30.26 -1.78
CA VAL A 19 -10.98 29.25 -2.32
C VAL A 19 -10.64 28.25 -1.22
N HIS A 20 -10.68 26.94 -1.49
CA HIS A 20 -10.32 25.93 -0.48
C HIS A 20 -8.87 26.15 0.01
N LEU A 21 -8.58 25.94 1.30
CA LEU A 21 -7.27 26.23 1.89
C LEU A 21 -6.12 25.63 1.06
N GLN A 22 -6.25 24.36 0.68
CA GLN A 22 -5.27 23.66 -0.16
C GLN A 22 -5.01 24.39 -1.50
N ASP A 23 -6.05 24.91 -2.15
CA ASP A 23 -5.97 25.62 -3.43
C ASP A 23 -5.45 27.06 -3.27
N ARG A 24 -5.64 27.68 -2.10
CA ARG A 24 -4.97 28.95 -1.78
C ARG A 24 -3.47 28.76 -1.78
N TRP A 25 -2.97 27.64 -1.26
CA TRP A 25 -1.53 27.33 -1.25
C TRP A 25 -1.02 26.87 -2.61
N HIS A 26 -1.76 25.99 -3.28
CA HIS A 26 -1.35 25.40 -4.56
C HIS A 26 -1.55 26.35 -5.75
N GLY A 27 -2.42 27.36 -5.60
CA GLY A 27 -2.72 28.39 -6.60
C GLY A 27 -2.30 29.78 -6.12
N LEU A 28 -3.10 30.41 -5.25
CA LEU A 28 -2.97 31.84 -4.90
C LEU A 28 -1.57 32.22 -4.38
N ALA A 29 -1.01 31.45 -3.45
CA ALA A 29 0.30 31.70 -2.85
C ALA A 29 1.48 31.65 -3.85
N ARG A 30 1.23 31.13 -5.07
CA ARG A 30 2.20 31.05 -6.17
C ARG A 30 2.06 32.19 -7.17
N VAL A 31 0.97 32.97 -7.13
CA VAL A 31 0.70 34.06 -8.07
C VAL A 31 1.67 35.23 -7.85
N SER A 32 1.79 35.73 -6.62
CA SER A 32 2.72 36.82 -6.29
C SER A 32 3.05 36.86 -4.80
N LYS A 33 4.02 37.71 -4.39
CA LYS A 33 4.31 37.95 -2.96
C LYS A 33 3.06 38.45 -2.21
N ARG A 34 2.24 39.29 -2.85
CA ARG A 34 1.00 39.83 -2.30
C ARG A 34 -0.05 38.74 -2.09
N TRP A 35 -0.30 37.92 -3.11
CA TRP A 35 -1.25 36.81 -3.00
C TRP A 35 -0.80 35.75 -1.99
N ARG A 36 0.51 35.57 -1.78
CA ARG A 36 1.03 34.74 -0.71
C ARG A 36 0.71 35.29 0.67
N HIS A 37 0.87 36.61 0.87
CA HIS A 37 0.52 37.26 2.12
C HIS A 37 -0.99 37.17 2.40
N LEU A 38 -1.83 37.39 1.38
CA LEU A 38 -3.28 37.26 1.48
C LEU A 38 -3.73 35.82 1.79
N ALA A 39 -3.15 34.84 1.10
CA ALA A 39 -3.41 33.43 1.37
C ALA A 39 -3.06 33.07 2.82
N LEU A 40 -1.92 33.55 3.35
CA LEU A 40 -1.50 33.38 4.74
C LEU A 40 -2.45 34.05 5.74
N ALA A 41 -2.83 35.30 5.50
CA ALA A 41 -3.69 36.05 6.41
C ALA A 41 -5.12 35.47 6.47
N SER A 42 -5.60 34.87 5.38
CA SER A 42 -6.97 34.33 5.27
C SER A 42 -7.23 33.10 6.16
N VAL A 43 -6.17 32.46 6.64
CA VAL A 43 -6.24 31.23 7.44
C VAL A 43 -6.84 31.46 8.82
N HIS A 44 -6.55 32.61 9.42
CA HIS A 44 -6.96 32.93 10.79
C HIS A 44 -8.48 33.17 10.93
N HIS A 45 -9.21 33.28 9.82
CA HIS A 45 -10.63 33.64 9.80
C HIS A 45 -11.58 32.46 9.58
N GLU A 46 -11.08 31.23 9.41
CA GLU A 46 -11.93 30.05 9.18
C GLU A 46 -12.19 29.24 10.46
N GLN A 47 -13.48 29.01 10.77
CA GLN A 47 -13.91 28.22 11.92
C GLN A 47 -13.97 26.70 11.65
N HIS A 48 -13.83 26.28 10.38
CA HIS A 48 -13.92 24.88 9.93
C HIS A 48 -12.72 24.47 9.05
N VAL A 49 -11.50 24.81 9.49
CA VAL A 49 -10.28 24.44 8.78
C VAL A 49 -10.04 22.94 8.93
N ASP A 50 -9.92 22.22 7.81
CA ASP A 50 -9.15 20.99 7.79
C ASP A 50 -7.70 21.36 8.11
N LEU A 51 -7.29 21.14 9.37
CA LEU A 51 -6.01 21.58 9.96
C LEU A 51 -4.87 20.65 9.50
N SER A 52 -4.78 20.52 8.18
CA SER A 52 -3.86 19.69 7.43
C SER A 52 -2.88 20.56 6.63
N VAL A 53 -1.60 20.22 6.69
CA VAL A 53 -0.55 20.79 5.84
C VAL A 53 -0.08 19.69 4.91
N ALA A 54 -0.23 19.88 3.61
CA ALA A 54 0.27 18.95 2.60
C ALA A 54 1.17 19.71 1.61
N LEU A 55 2.48 19.43 1.64
CA LEU A 55 3.49 20.16 0.87
C LEU A 55 4.35 19.20 0.07
N TYR A 56 4.34 19.35 -1.25
CA TYR A 56 5.10 18.48 -2.14
C TYR A 56 6.02 19.26 -3.07
N GLY A 57 7.22 18.73 -3.27
CA GLY A 57 8.08 19.08 -4.37
C GLY A 57 9.24 20.03 -4.04
N PRO A 58 10.02 20.43 -5.06
CA PRO A 58 11.35 20.99 -4.87
C PRO A 58 11.37 22.41 -4.28
N ARG A 59 10.22 23.09 -4.25
CA ARG A 59 10.07 24.46 -3.72
C ARG A 59 9.68 24.49 -2.24
N VAL A 60 9.44 23.33 -1.63
CA VAL A 60 9.09 23.22 -0.22
C VAL A 60 10.34 23.36 0.63
N THR A 61 10.47 24.44 1.40
CA THR A 61 11.68 24.79 2.17
C THR A 61 11.38 24.95 3.66
N SER A 62 12.42 24.88 4.52
CA SER A 62 12.26 25.07 5.97
C SER A 62 11.57 26.39 6.35
N PRO A 63 11.91 27.55 5.72
CA PRO A 63 11.19 28.79 5.99
C PRO A 63 9.72 28.71 5.58
N LEU A 64 9.39 28.08 4.46
CA LEU A 64 7.99 27.92 4.05
C LEU A 64 7.20 27.12 5.09
N LEU A 65 7.72 25.98 5.53
CA LEU A 65 7.09 25.17 6.57
C LEU A 65 6.90 25.96 7.86
N SER A 66 7.94 26.67 8.33
CA SER A 66 7.85 27.46 9.57
C SER A 66 6.80 28.57 9.49
N HIS A 67 6.73 29.31 8.37
CA HIS A 67 5.71 30.34 8.19
C HIS A 67 4.30 29.75 8.14
N LEU A 68 4.13 28.59 7.49
CA LEU A 68 2.84 27.90 7.44
C LEU A 68 2.39 27.40 8.80
N VAL A 69 3.28 26.74 9.54
CA VAL A 69 2.99 26.24 10.90
C VAL A 69 2.61 27.39 11.84
N LYS A 70 3.28 28.53 11.73
CA LYS A 70 2.94 29.73 12.50
C LYS A 70 1.61 30.35 12.07
N GLY A 71 1.38 30.50 10.76
CA GLY A 71 0.16 31.12 10.21
C GLY A 71 -1.10 30.27 10.37
N LEU A 72 -0.98 28.93 10.36
CA LEU A 72 -2.10 28.02 10.60
C LEU A 72 -2.44 27.83 12.09
N GLY A 73 -1.60 28.36 12.98
CA GLY A 73 -1.70 28.11 14.42
C GLY A 73 -1.17 26.73 14.76
N SER A 74 0.07 26.67 15.24
CA SER A 74 0.76 25.41 15.55
C SER A 74 -0.07 24.52 16.48
N GLU A 75 -0.72 25.09 17.50
CA GLU A 75 -1.50 24.33 18.47
C GLU A 75 -2.77 23.66 17.91
N GLN A 76 -3.21 24.04 16.71
CA GLN A 76 -4.42 23.49 16.09
C GLN A 76 -4.10 22.40 15.07
N LEU A 77 -2.89 22.40 14.49
CA LEU A 77 -2.50 21.45 13.44
C LEU A 77 -2.61 19.99 13.88
N ARG A 78 -3.31 19.19 13.07
CA ARG A 78 -3.54 17.74 13.32
C ARG A 78 -2.86 16.86 12.30
N HIS A 79 -2.69 17.32 11.06
CA HIS A 79 -2.11 16.53 9.99
C HIS A 79 -1.01 17.31 9.30
N VAL A 80 0.17 16.73 9.19
CA VAL A 80 1.30 17.30 8.46
C VAL A 80 1.84 16.23 7.54
N ASP A 81 1.86 16.54 6.24
CA ASP A 81 2.38 15.72 5.16
C ASP A 81 3.35 16.57 4.32
N VAL A 82 4.61 16.15 4.29
CA VAL A 82 5.68 16.93 3.70
C VAL A 82 6.64 16.03 2.94
N GLU A 83 6.69 16.24 1.62
CA GLU A 83 7.73 15.70 0.75
C GLU A 83 8.67 16.81 0.30
N SER A 84 9.92 16.78 0.79
CA SER A 84 10.92 17.74 0.37
C SER A 84 12.36 17.24 0.47
N LYS A 85 13.20 17.67 -0.49
CA LYS A 85 14.66 17.52 -0.46
C LYS A 85 15.39 18.73 0.14
N GLN A 86 14.66 19.81 0.42
CA GLN A 86 15.19 21.12 0.82
C GLN A 86 14.87 21.51 2.27
N ILE A 87 14.04 20.73 2.96
CA ILE A 87 13.80 20.91 4.39
C ILE A 87 14.97 20.30 5.19
N SER A 88 15.44 21.06 6.17
CA SER A 88 16.43 20.67 7.17
C SER A 88 15.77 20.19 8.47
N ASP A 89 16.53 19.48 9.30
CA ASP A 89 16.07 18.99 10.61
C ASP A 89 15.50 20.13 11.48
N ASN A 90 16.22 21.24 11.61
CA ASN A 90 15.74 22.43 12.33
C ASN A 90 14.41 22.99 11.79
N GLY A 91 14.14 22.82 10.49
CA GLY A 91 12.85 23.19 9.89
C GLY A 91 11.71 22.30 10.39
N LEU A 92 11.97 21.00 10.53
CA LEU A 92 11.01 20.00 11.01
C LEU A 92 10.84 20.04 12.52
N GLU A 93 11.86 20.40 13.29
CA GLU A 93 11.76 20.57 14.74
C GLU A 93 10.69 21.59 15.15
N GLN A 94 10.36 22.56 14.30
CA GLN A 94 9.26 23.51 14.54
C GLN A 94 7.90 22.81 14.71
N LEU A 95 7.74 21.60 14.16
CA LEU A 95 6.53 20.80 14.33
C LEU A 95 6.31 20.33 15.78
N ARG A 96 7.33 20.42 16.66
CA ARG A 96 7.18 20.17 18.10
C ARG A 96 6.13 21.09 18.75
N HIS A 97 5.86 22.24 18.16
CA HIS A 97 4.84 23.18 18.64
C HIS A 97 3.41 22.73 18.26
N CYS A 98 3.27 21.71 17.42
CA CYS A 98 2.00 21.14 17.01
C CYS A 98 1.51 20.07 17.99
N VAL A 99 1.18 20.45 19.22
CA VAL A 99 0.83 19.52 20.31
C VAL A 99 -0.43 18.68 20.06
N ARG A 100 -1.27 19.06 19.10
CA ARG A 100 -2.46 18.30 18.66
C ARG A 100 -2.22 17.41 17.45
N LEU A 101 -0.97 17.28 17.00
CA LEU A 101 -0.63 16.49 15.82
C LEU A 101 -1.01 15.02 16.00
N GLN A 102 -1.77 14.50 15.03
CA GLN A 102 -2.27 13.13 14.97
C GLN A 102 -1.62 12.35 13.82
N THR A 103 -1.33 13.01 12.70
CA THR A 103 -0.67 12.42 11.54
C THR A 103 0.58 13.20 11.19
N LEU A 104 1.71 12.50 11.12
CA LEU A 104 2.98 13.04 10.66
C LEU A 104 3.49 12.19 9.49
N ALA A 105 3.47 12.73 8.29
CA ALA A 105 4.06 12.14 7.09
C ALA A 105 5.23 13.01 6.64
N LEU A 106 6.43 12.46 6.69
CA LEU A 106 7.67 13.12 6.30
C LEU A 106 8.37 12.23 5.27
N HIS A 107 8.33 12.63 4.00
CA HIS A 107 9.05 11.99 2.90
C HIS A 107 10.31 12.81 2.57
N CYS A 108 11.14 13.02 3.59
CA CYS A 108 12.29 13.92 3.54
C CYS A 108 13.62 13.13 3.57
N ILE A 109 14.30 13.02 2.43
CA ILE A 109 15.54 12.21 2.30
C ILE A 109 16.71 12.66 3.20
N LYS A 110 16.68 13.89 3.71
CA LYS A 110 17.74 14.47 4.56
C LYS A 110 17.47 14.32 6.06
N LEU A 111 16.25 13.93 6.46
CA LEU A 111 15.80 13.85 7.84
C LEU A 111 16.65 12.90 8.68
N THR A 112 17.18 13.39 9.81
CA THR A 112 17.82 12.55 10.84
C THR A 112 16.87 12.29 12.02
N ASP A 113 17.38 11.77 13.14
CA ASP A 113 16.57 11.43 14.30
C ASP A 113 16.18 12.65 15.14
N GLU A 114 16.93 13.75 15.07
CA GLU A 114 16.74 14.94 15.93
C GLU A 114 15.31 15.52 15.87
N PRO A 115 14.70 15.71 14.69
CA PRO A 115 13.32 16.20 14.64
C PRO A 115 12.33 15.22 15.23
N LEU A 116 12.55 13.91 15.06
CA LEU A 116 11.65 12.88 15.61
C LEU A 116 11.75 12.83 17.13
N LEU A 117 12.96 13.00 17.69
CA LEU A 117 13.19 13.15 19.13
C LEU A 117 12.46 14.39 19.68
N ALA A 118 12.57 15.53 19.00
CA ALA A 118 11.91 16.76 19.41
C ALA A 118 10.37 16.67 19.34
N ILE A 119 9.85 16.13 18.24
CA ILE A 119 8.40 15.98 18.00
C ILE A 119 7.80 14.95 18.96
N SER A 120 8.45 13.80 19.15
CA SER A 120 7.91 12.73 20.02
C SER A 120 7.75 13.18 21.48
N ARG A 121 8.54 14.14 21.96
CA ARG A 121 8.43 14.68 23.33
C ARG A 121 7.19 15.56 23.56
N THR A 122 6.61 16.14 22.52
CA THR A 122 5.51 17.11 22.65
C THR A 122 4.23 16.66 21.94
N CYS A 123 4.34 15.99 20.80
CA CYS A 123 3.23 15.53 19.98
C CYS A 123 2.73 14.14 20.43
N LEU A 124 2.28 14.03 21.67
CA LEU A 124 1.90 12.76 22.30
C LEU A 124 0.62 12.11 21.71
N LYS A 125 -0.11 12.86 20.87
CA LYS A 125 -1.36 12.43 20.21
C LYS A 125 -1.14 11.80 18.84
N LEU A 126 0.11 11.55 18.45
CA LEU A 126 0.42 10.90 17.18
C LEU A 126 -0.22 9.51 17.11
N THR A 127 -0.96 9.29 16.03
CA THR A 127 -1.65 8.05 15.69
C THR A 127 -1.07 7.42 14.42
N LYS A 128 -0.59 8.25 13.50
CA LYS A 128 -0.01 7.81 12.23
C LYS A 128 1.30 8.52 11.97
N VAL A 129 2.33 7.74 11.69
CA VAL A 129 3.66 8.23 11.32
C VAL A 129 4.10 7.58 10.00
N ASP A 130 4.33 8.37 8.96
CA ASP A 130 4.92 7.92 7.71
C ASP A 130 6.29 8.58 7.53
N LEU A 131 7.35 7.77 7.50
CA LEU A 131 8.73 8.20 7.29
C LEU A 131 9.31 7.56 6.03
N SER A 132 8.45 7.14 5.09
CA SER A 132 8.90 6.42 3.93
C SER A 132 9.89 7.25 3.09
N GLY A 133 10.98 6.59 2.68
CA GLY A 133 12.09 7.24 1.97
C GLY A 133 13.03 8.06 2.85
N CYS A 134 12.80 8.18 4.16
CA CYS A 134 13.73 8.82 5.10
C CYS A 134 14.93 7.92 5.39
N SER A 135 15.84 7.84 4.41
CA SER A 135 17.00 6.92 4.40
C SER A 135 18.07 7.20 5.45
N ARG A 136 18.00 8.36 6.13
CA ARG A 136 18.95 8.79 7.15
C ARG A 136 18.47 8.56 8.59
N VAL A 137 17.16 8.35 8.80
CA VAL A 137 16.57 7.99 10.10
C VAL A 137 17.11 6.65 10.59
N ARG A 138 17.45 6.57 11.88
CA ARG A 138 17.97 5.39 12.56
C ARG A 138 17.03 4.98 13.70
N ASP A 139 17.48 4.02 14.50
CA ASP A 139 16.66 3.44 15.56
C ASP A 139 16.22 4.45 16.62
N GLU A 140 17.07 5.41 16.99
CA GLU A 140 16.79 6.32 18.11
C GLU A 140 15.54 7.20 17.85
N GLY A 141 15.32 7.64 16.62
CA GLY A 141 14.10 8.38 16.25
C GLY A 141 12.84 7.53 16.37
N ILE A 142 12.89 6.27 15.93
CA ILE A 142 11.74 5.35 15.99
C ILE A 142 11.46 4.91 17.42
N ILE A 143 12.51 4.63 18.20
CA ILE A 143 12.43 4.31 19.63
C ILE A 143 11.76 5.47 20.38
N ALA A 144 12.14 6.72 20.10
CA ALA A 144 11.55 7.88 20.76
C ALA A 144 10.05 8.03 20.44
N ILE A 145 9.65 7.81 19.19
CA ILE A 145 8.23 7.80 18.81
C ILE A 145 7.50 6.67 19.54
N ALA A 146 8.03 5.45 19.52
CA ALA A 146 7.42 4.30 20.16
C ALA A 146 7.32 4.43 21.70
N ALA A 147 8.26 5.15 22.33
CA ALA A 147 8.24 5.36 23.77
C ALA A 147 7.24 6.45 24.20
N ASN A 148 7.09 7.52 23.39
CA ASN A 148 6.37 8.73 23.81
C ASN A 148 4.98 8.90 23.17
N CYS A 149 4.63 8.13 22.14
CA CYS A 149 3.37 8.29 21.41
C CYS A 149 2.40 7.12 21.69
N PRO A 150 1.72 7.08 22.85
CA PRO A 150 0.89 5.93 23.26
C PRO A 150 -0.33 5.69 22.37
N SER A 151 -0.70 6.60 21.47
CA SER A 151 -1.82 6.39 20.54
C SER A 151 -1.38 5.92 19.16
N LEU A 152 -0.11 5.58 18.97
CA LEU A 152 0.43 5.17 17.68
C LEU A 152 -0.27 3.89 17.17
N ALA A 153 -0.97 4.01 16.06
CA ALA A 153 -1.72 2.94 15.41
C ALA A 153 -1.10 2.51 14.08
N GLN A 154 -0.48 3.44 13.35
CA GLN A 154 0.07 3.17 12.02
C GLN A 154 1.48 3.74 11.91
N ILE A 155 2.43 2.92 11.45
CA ILE A 155 3.77 3.37 11.13
C ILE A 155 4.27 2.81 9.78
N ASN A 156 4.74 3.72 8.92
CA ASN A 156 5.35 3.36 7.64
C ASN A 156 6.83 3.78 7.62
N LEU A 157 7.71 2.79 7.52
CA LEU A 157 9.17 2.93 7.52
C LEU A 157 9.78 2.43 6.21
N THR A 158 8.98 2.37 5.13
CA THR A 158 9.44 1.91 3.81
C THR A 158 10.70 2.63 3.39
N MET A 159 11.73 1.91 2.94
CA MET A 159 13.01 2.48 2.52
C MET A 159 13.76 3.29 3.61
N CYS A 160 13.47 3.06 4.89
CA CYS A 160 14.35 3.49 5.98
C CYS A 160 15.54 2.52 6.10
N HIS A 161 16.59 2.71 5.30
CA HIS A 161 17.67 1.71 5.14
C HIS A 161 18.57 1.53 6.38
N ARG A 162 18.48 2.44 7.36
CA ARG A 162 19.37 2.49 8.53
C ARG A 162 18.75 1.99 9.82
N ILE A 163 17.43 1.81 9.89
CA ILE A 163 16.77 1.20 11.05
C ILE A 163 17.13 -0.29 11.11
N THR A 164 17.13 -0.84 12.32
CA THR A 164 17.45 -2.23 12.60
C THR A 164 16.34 -2.89 13.41
N ASP A 165 16.59 -4.11 13.86
CA ASP A 165 15.70 -4.84 14.77
C ASP A 165 15.38 -4.07 16.06
N ARG A 166 16.25 -3.14 16.50
CA ARG A 166 15.98 -2.29 17.67
C ARG A 166 14.70 -1.47 17.50
N SER A 167 14.48 -0.88 16.33
CA SER A 167 13.24 -0.16 16.01
C SER A 167 12.02 -1.06 16.10
N VAL A 168 12.08 -2.26 15.49
CA VAL A 168 10.96 -3.21 15.46
C VAL A 168 10.66 -3.76 16.85
N VAL A 169 11.68 -4.03 17.66
CA VAL A 169 11.53 -4.47 19.06
C VAL A 169 10.90 -3.36 19.90
N ALA A 170 11.30 -2.09 19.71
CA ALA A 170 10.68 -0.98 20.43
C ALA A 170 9.20 -0.80 20.07
N LEU A 171 8.85 -0.93 18.78
CA LEU A 171 7.45 -0.95 18.33
C LEU A 171 6.69 -2.17 18.88
N ALA A 172 7.35 -3.32 19.03
CA ALA A 172 6.75 -4.51 19.63
C ALA A 172 6.49 -4.33 21.13
N GLN A 173 7.40 -3.68 21.86
CA GLN A 173 7.30 -3.40 23.29
C GLN A 173 6.46 -2.15 23.61
N HIS A 174 5.84 -1.54 22.60
CA HIS A 174 5.01 -0.35 22.75
C HIS A 174 3.90 -0.56 23.80
N SER A 175 3.84 0.36 24.76
CA SER A 175 3.07 0.22 26.00
C SER A 175 1.56 0.20 25.80
N SER A 176 1.05 0.85 24.75
CA SER A 176 -0.40 0.99 24.53
C SER A 176 -1.06 -0.16 23.78
N LEU A 177 -0.26 -1.04 23.16
CA LEU A 177 -0.74 -2.08 22.24
C LEU A 177 -1.69 -1.54 21.13
N THR A 178 -1.67 -0.25 20.78
CA THR A 178 -2.58 0.34 19.77
C THR A 178 -2.14 0.09 18.33
N LEU A 179 -0.97 -0.50 18.12
CA LEU A 179 -0.37 -0.64 16.80
C LEU A 179 -1.18 -1.63 15.93
N GLU A 180 -1.76 -1.11 14.85
CA GLU A 180 -2.61 -1.85 13.90
C GLU A 180 -1.89 -2.13 12.58
N GLU A 181 -1.02 -1.21 12.14
CA GLU A 181 -0.33 -1.29 10.85
C GLU A 181 1.16 -0.97 10.97
N VAL A 182 1.99 -1.86 10.44
CA VAL A 182 3.44 -1.70 10.36
C VAL A 182 3.92 -2.02 8.95
N VAL A 183 4.54 -1.05 8.28
CA VAL A 183 5.13 -1.22 6.94
C VAL A 183 6.64 -1.02 7.02
N LEU A 184 7.41 -2.06 6.68
CA LEU A 184 8.87 -2.15 6.78
C LEU A 184 9.52 -2.46 5.43
N ASP A 185 8.84 -2.14 4.33
CA ASP A 185 9.27 -2.54 2.99
C ASP A 185 10.66 -1.99 2.65
N ARG A 186 11.52 -2.85 2.09
CA ARG A 186 12.89 -2.51 1.72
C ARG A 186 13.73 -2.00 2.90
N CYS A 187 13.39 -2.33 4.15
CA CYS A 187 14.26 -2.10 5.30
C CYS A 187 15.42 -3.12 5.29
N LEU A 188 16.59 -2.69 4.79
CA LEU A 188 17.72 -3.57 4.47
C LEU A 188 18.38 -4.26 5.68
N LYS A 189 18.13 -3.77 6.90
CA LYS A 189 18.78 -4.26 8.12
C LYS A 189 17.82 -4.91 9.12
N VAL A 190 16.51 -4.94 8.84
CA VAL A 190 15.51 -5.63 9.65
C VAL A 190 15.52 -7.12 9.32
N SER A 191 15.58 -7.97 10.34
CA SER A 191 15.65 -9.43 10.21
C SER A 191 14.36 -10.12 10.67
N GLY A 192 14.18 -11.39 10.29
CA GLY A 192 12.96 -12.12 10.65
C GLY A 192 12.76 -12.36 12.16
N PRO A 193 13.79 -12.52 13.01
CA PRO A 193 13.61 -12.66 14.46
C PRO A 193 12.87 -11.49 15.12
N SER A 194 13.10 -10.25 14.68
CA SER A 194 12.39 -9.08 15.22
C SER A 194 10.93 -9.02 14.75
N LEU A 195 10.66 -9.39 13.49
CA LEU A 195 9.31 -9.54 12.96
C LEU A 195 8.53 -10.66 13.69
N ARG A 196 9.17 -11.81 13.92
CA ARG A 196 8.61 -12.90 14.74
C ARG A 196 8.28 -12.41 16.15
N PHE A 197 9.16 -11.62 16.76
CA PHE A 197 8.92 -11.04 18.08
C PHE A 197 7.73 -10.07 18.06
N LEU A 198 7.67 -9.17 17.08
CA LEU A 198 6.54 -8.27 16.87
C LEU A 198 5.22 -9.04 16.76
N MET A 199 5.16 -10.09 15.93
CA MET A 199 3.97 -10.93 15.75
C MET A 199 3.53 -11.68 17.00
N ARG A 200 4.44 -11.98 17.93
CA ARG A 200 4.13 -12.66 19.20
C ARG A 200 3.63 -11.70 20.28
N VAL A 201 4.17 -10.48 20.31
CA VAL A 201 3.89 -9.52 21.39
C VAL A 201 2.69 -8.63 21.04
N GLN A 202 2.62 -8.11 19.81
CA GLN A 202 1.60 -7.16 19.40
C GLN A 202 0.34 -7.87 18.88
N ARG A 203 -0.72 -7.88 19.70
CA ARG A 203 -1.98 -8.57 19.39
C ARG A 203 -2.94 -7.75 18.51
N ASN A 204 -2.76 -6.43 18.45
CA ASN A 204 -3.65 -5.55 17.71
C ASN A 204 -3.22 -5.30 16.26
N ILE A 205 -2.04 -5.76 15.85
CA ILE A 205 -1.61 -5.65 14.45
C ILE A 205 -2.59 -6.42 13.56
N ARG A 206 -3.05 -5.74 12.52
CA ARG A 206 -3.94 -6.25 11.47
C ARG A 206 -3.28 -6.19 10.09
N SER A 207 -2.30 -5.32 9.90
CA SER A 207 -1.55 -5.16 8.65
C SER A 207 -0.06 -5.17 8.92
N LEU A 208 0.66 -6.07 8.26
CA LEU A 208 2.11 -6.15 8.33
C LEU A 208 2.68 -6.31 6.93
N SER A 209 3.64 -5.45 6.59
CA SER A 209 4.36 -5.50 5.32
C SER A 209 5.86 -5.45 5.59
N PHE A 210 6.61 -6.36 4.98
CA PHE A 210 8.07 -6.33 4.98
C PHE A 210 8.61 -6.74 3.61
N ALA A 211 7.94 -6.28 2.55
CA ALA A 211 8.25 -6.62 1.19
C ALA A 211 9.70 -6.25 0.85
N ARG A 212 10.40 -7.14 0.15
CA ARG A 212 11.80 -6.96 -0.29
C ARG A 212 12.77 -6.66 0.87
N CYS A 213 12.54 -7.22 2.05
CA CYS A 213 13.51 -7.22 3.15
C CYS A 213 14.50 -8.38 2.98
N PRO A 214 15.79 -8.11 2.65
CA PRO A 214 16.73 -9.16 2.24
C PRO A 214 17.24 -10.05 3.38
N LYS A 215 17.11 -9.60 4.64
CA LYS A 215 17.57 -10.34 5.82
C LYS A 215 16.49 -11.24 6.45
N VAL A 216 15.29 -11.25 5.90
CA VAL A 216 14.18 -12.04 6.43
C VAL A 216 14.19 -13.41 5.76
N GLN A 217 14.40 -14.46 6.56
CA GLN A 217 14.55 -15.83 6.08
C GLN A 217 13.39 -16.70 6.54
N GLY A 218 13.10 -17.78 5.80
CA GLY A 218 12.01 -18.69 6.15
C GLY A 218 12.18 -19.32 7.55
N ALA A 219 13.40 -19.73 7.89
CA ALA A 219 13.77 -20.32 9.18
C ALA A 219 13.43 -19.44 10.39
N ASP A 220 13.35 -18.12 10.20
CA ASP A 220 12.99 -17.19 11.26
C ASP A 220 11.58 -17.44 11.80
N PHE A 221 10.68 -18.03 11.00
CA PHE A 221 9.27 -18.15 11.36
C PHE A 221 8.86 -19.55 11.81
N TYR A 222 9.70 -20.58 11.67
CA TYR A 222 9.32 -21.98 11.93
C TYR A 222 8.77 -22.23 13.34
N SER A 223 9.18 -21.43 14.33
CA SER A 223 8.72 -21.56 15.71
C SER A 223 7.38 -20.86 16.00
N LEU A 224 6.75 -20.19 15.02
CA LEU A 224 5.43 -19.56 15.22
C LEU A 224 4.31 -20.59 15.40
N THR A 225 4.46 -21.79 14.84
CA THR A 225 3.48 -22.89 14.94
C THR A 225 3.84 -23.92 16.02
N GLN A 226 5.04 -23.86 16.60
CA GLN A 226 5.44 -24.74 17.72
C GLN A 226 4.79 -24.25 19.02
N THR A 227 3.61 -24.78 19.35
CA THR A 227 2.84 -24.44 20.56
C THR A 227 2.87 -25.51 21.66
N ALA A 228 3.82 -26.44 21.62
CA ALA A 228 3.92 -27.49 22.63
C ALA A 228 5.20 -27.31 23.47
N GLN A 229 5.12 -26.57 24.60
CA GLN A 229 5.81 -26.89 25.88
C GLN A 229 5.76 -25.78 26.94
N THR A 230 5.48 -24.52 26.61
CA THR A 230 5.43 -23.44 27.62
C THR A 230 3.99 -23.05 27.98
N LYS A 231 3.67 -23.13 29.28
CA LYS A 231 2.38 -22.84 29.95
C LYS A 231 1.80 -21.43 29.72
N ALA A 232 2.36 -20.61 28.83
CA ALA A 232 1.82 -19.30 28.47
C ALA A 232 1.30 -19.36 27.03
N ILE A 233 -0.02 -19.39 26.86
CA ILE A 233 -0.68 -19.21 25.56
C ILE A 233 -0.43 -17.76 25.13
N MET A 234 0.70 -17.50 24.48
CA MET A 234 0.85 -16.29 23.70
C MET A 234 0.12 -16.52 22.38
N SER A 235 -1.11 -16.01 22.28
CA SER A 235 -1.82 -15.91 21.01
C SER A 235 -1.02 -14.99 20.08
N ASN A 236 -0.61 -15.51 18.92
CA ASN A 236 -0.01 -14.72 17.85
C ASN A 236 -0.98 -13.62 17.39
N CYS A 237 -0.47 -12.63 16.67
CA CYS A 237 -1.28 -11.62 16.00
C CYS A 237 -2.32 -12.23 15.05
N ALA A 238 -3.35 -11.45 14.75
CA ALA A 238 -4.48 -11.84 13.91
C ALA A 238 -4.48 -11.02 12.61
N LEU A 239 -3.47 -11.24 11.76
CA LEU A 239 -3.28 -10.43 10.57
C LEU A 239 -4.42 -10.61 9.57
N THR A 240 -4.86 -9.48 9.02
CA THR A 240 -5.83 -9.41 7.93
C THR A 240 -5.18 -9.05 6.61
N SER A 241 -4.02 -8.37 6.66
CA SER A 241 -3.19 -8.03 5.51
C SER A 241 -1.75 -8.43 5.79
N LEU A 242 -1.15 -9.14 4.83
CA LEU A 242 0.25 -9.55 4.89
C LEU A 242 0.90 -9.41 3.51
N ASP A 243 1.98 -8.65 3.42
CA ASP A 243 2.79 -8.52 2.21
C ASP A 243 4.23 -8.99 2.47
N LEU A 244 4.59 -10.06 1.75
CA LEU A 244 5.88 -10.74 1.78
C LEU A 244 6.64 -10.60 0.46
N SER A 245 6.13 -9.77 -0.46
CA SER A 245 6.54 -9.81 -1.85
C SER A 245 8.03 -9.49 -2.04
N GLY A 246 8.70 -10.26 -2.90
CA GLY A 246 10.12 -10.09 -3.23
C GLY A 246 11.10 -10.37 -2.09
N CYS A 247 10.67 -10.97 -0.97
CA CYS A 247 11.57 -11.49 0.05
C CYS A 247 12.20 -12.81 -0.40
N ALA A 248 13.21 -12.74 -1.28
CA ALA A 248 13.79 -13.90 -1.96
C ALA A 248 14.39 -14.98 -1.03
N ALA A 249 14.69 -14.65 0.24
CA ALA A 249 15.21 -15.59 1.23
C ALA A 249 14.11 -16.32 2.04
N LEU A 250 12.83 -16.02 1.80
CA LEU A 250 11.73 -16.82 2.32
C LEU A 250 11.61 -18.12 1.52
N ASP A 251 11.59 -19.25 2.24
CA ASP A 251 11.32 -20.57 1.67
C ASP A 251 9.84 -20.93 1.79
N ASP A 252 9.44 -22.02 1.12
CA ASP A 252 8.06 -22.52 1.13
C ASP A 252 7.54 -22.78 2.57
N ARG A 253 8.39 -23.34 3.44
CA ARG A 253 8.00 -23.67 4.82
C ARG A 253 7.72 -22.42 5.66
N GLY A 254 8.57 -21.40 5.56
CA GLY A 254 8.45 -20.15 6.31
C GLY A 254 7.19 -19.40 5.93
N VAL A 255 6.89 -19.31 4.64
CA VAL A 255 5.66 -18.69 4.14
C VAL A 255 4.43 -19.51 4.55
N ALA A 256 4.46 -20.84 4.42
CA ALA A 256 3.38 -21.70 4.89
C ALA A 256 3.08 -21.49 6.39
N VAL A 257 4.11 -21.35 7.23
CA VAL A 257 3.93 -21.07 8.67
C VAL A 257 3.30 -19.70 8.92
N LEU A 258 3.73 -18.66 8.20
CA LEU A 258 3.14 -17.32 8.30
C LEU A 258 1.66 -17.30 7.90
N VAL A 259 1.32 -17.99 6.81
CA VAL A 259 -0.07 -18.14 6.34
C VAL A 259 -0.89 -18.97 7.34
N ALA A 260 -0.38 -20.12 7.77
CA ALA A 260 -1.06 -21.01 8.71
C ALA A 260 -1.40 -20.34 10.04
N THR A 261 -0.52 -19.45 10.51
CA THR A 261 -0.69 -18.66 11.74
C THR A 261 -1.86 -17.68 11.64
N ASN A 262 -2.14 -17.15 10.44
CA ASN A 262 -3.13 -16.09 10.22
C ASN A 262 -4.31 -16.52 9.32
N ARG A 263 -4.43 -17.82 9.01
CA ARG A 263 -5.38 -18.36 8.01
C ARG A 263 -6.85 -18.01 8.26
N HIS A 264 -7.23 -17.82 9.53
CA HIS A 264 -8.61 -17.53 9.94
C HIS A 264 -9.01 -16.05 9.81
N THR A 265 -8.03 -15.17 9.54
CA THR A 265 -8.20 -13.72 9.56
C THR A 265 -7.72 -13.04 8.28
N LEU A 266 -6.79 -13.66 7.54
CA LEU A 266 -6.25 -13.11 6.28
C LEU A 266 -7.35 -12.80 5.25
N ARG A 267 -7.26 -11.58 4.71
CA ARG A 267 -8.09 -11.04 3.63
C ARG A 267 -7.23 -10.59 2.44
N PHE A 268 -6.05 -10.05 2.71
CA PHE A 268 -5.10 -9.58 1.70
C PHE A 268 -3.78 -10.30 1.89
N LEU A 269 -3.31 -10.99 0.85
CA LEU A 269 -2.03 -11.70 0.86
C LEU A 269 -1.26 -11.39 -0.41
N ASN A 270 -0.06 -10.84 -0.27
CA ASN A 270 0.84 -10.58 -1.38
C ASN A 270 2.13 -11.40 -1.23
N LEU A 271 2.31 -12.35 -2.15
CA LEU A 271 3.47 -13.23 -2.24
C LEU A 271 4.23 -13.03 -3.56
N GLY A 272 3.99 -11.92 -4.24
CA GLY A 272 4.57 -11.66 -5.55
C GLY A 272 6.11 -11.77 -5.54
N ALA A 273 6.68 -12.34 -6.60
CA ALA A 273 8.11 -12.56 -6.78
C ALA A 273 8.79 -13.46 -5.73
N LEU A 274 8.04 -14.30 -5.02
CA LEU A 274 8.59 -15.41 -4.24
C LEU A 274 8.73 -16.66 -5.12
N GLN A 275 9.93 -16.87 -5.65
CA GLN A 275 10.18 -17.92 -6.65
C GLN A 275 10.36 -19.33 -6.07
N THR A 276 10.46 -19.44 -4.75
CA THR A 276 10.78 -20.65 -3.98
C THR A 276 9.54 -21.33 -3.38
N LEU A 277 8.34 -20.79 -3.62
CA LEU A 277 7.10 -21.34 -3.06
C LEU A 277 6.79 -22.73 -3.63
N GLY A 278 6.06 -23.53 -2.87
CA GLY A 278 5.70 -24.89 -3.23
C GLY A 278 4.38 -25.32 -2.63
N CYS A 279 4.18 -26.63 -2.55
CA CYS A 279 2.92 -27.23 -2.17
C CYS A 279 2.51 -26.89 -0.73
N ALA A 280 3.45 -26.66 0.20
CA ALA A 280 3.12 -26.35 1.59
C ALA A 280 2.43 -24.98 1.69
N THR A 281 2.98 -23.96 1.01
CA THR A 281 2.38 -22.63 0.99
C THR A 281 1.02 -22.65 0.31
N PHE A 282 0.91 -23.24 -0.89
CA PHE A 282 -0.34 -23.23 -1.64
C PHE A 282 -1.46 -24.01 -0.94
N ALA A 283 -1.12 -25.12 -0.27
CA ALA A 283 -2.06 -25.86 0.57
C ALA A 283 -2.60 -24.99 1.70
N GLU A 284 -1.75 -24.25 2.42
CA GLU A 284 -2.21 -23.36 3.49
C GLU A 284 -3.04 -22.18 2.98
N ILE A 285 -2.69 -21.59 1.83
CA ILE A 285 -3.49 -20.53 1.20
C ILE A 285 -4.90 -21.04 0.90
N SER A 286 -5.06 -22.26 0.37
CA SER A 286 -6.37 -22.82 0.07
C SER A 286 -7.28 -22.94 1.30
N ARG A 287 -6.72 -22.89 2.52
CA ARG A 287 -7.48 -22.95 3.78
C ARG A 287 -7.91 -21.58 4.30
N CYS A 288 -7.52 -20.49 3.63
CA CYS A 288 -7.85 -19.11 4.00
C CYS A 288 -9.25 -18.71 3.52
N ALA A 289 -10.31 -19.17 4.20
CA ALA A 289 -11.70 -18.96 3.79
C ALA A 289 -12.16 -17.49 3.71
N LYS A 290 -11.45 -16.56 4.37
CA LYS A 290 -11.75 -15.11 4.34
C LYS A 290 -10.92 -14.33 3.31
N LEU A 291 -10.04 -15.00 2.55
CA LEU A 291 -9.15 -14.34 1.60
C LEU A 291 -9.96 -13.67 0.48
N GLN A 292 -9.69 -12.39 0.25
CA GLN A 292 -10.36 -11.54 -0.74
C GLN A 292 -9.41 -11.15 -1.87
N SER A 293 -8.14 -10.91 -1.57
CA SER A 293 -7.13 -10.53 -2.53
C SER A 293 -5.88 -11.38 -2.37
N LEU A 294 -5.46 -12.00 -3.45
CA LEU A 294 -4.25 -12.82 -3.52
C LEU A 294 -3.39 -12.40 -4.70
N ASN A 295 -2.12 -12.10 -4.42
CA ASN A 295 -1.10 -11.86 -5.43
C ASN A 295 -0.05 -12.97 -5.38
N LEU A 296 0.00 -13.78 -6.44
CA LEU A 296 0.98 -14.85 -6.67
C LEU A 296 1.86 -14.57 -7.89
N SER A 297 1.92 -13.32 -8.35
CA SER A 297 2.67 -12.97 -9.54
C SER A 297 4.13 -13.37 -9.42
N LEU A 298 4.70 -13.90 -10.50
CA LEU A 298 6.06 -14.40 -10.61
C LEU A 298 6.37 -15.60 -9.67
N CYS A 299 5.35 -16.25 -9.10
CA CYS A 299 5.50 -17.55 -8.42
C CYS A 299 5.56 -18.66 -9.48
N ARG A 300 6.75 -18.90 -10.04
CA ARG A 300 6.95 -19.78 -11.22
C ARG A 300 6.62 -21.26 -10.98
N THR A 301 6.56 -21.67 -9.72
CA THR A 301 6.26 -23.04 -9.28
C THR A 301 4.76 -23.32 -9.15
N LEU A 302 3.91 -22.29 -9.28
CA LEU A 302 2.46 -22.42 -9.17
C LEU A 302 1.90 -23.28 -10.32
N ALA A 303 1.32 -24.43 -9.98
CA ALA A 303 0.73 -25.35 -10.95
C ALA A 303 -0.80 -25.24 -11.03
N ASN A 304 -1.38 -25.86 -12.05
CA ASN A 304 -2.82 -25.90 -12.28
C ASN A 304 -3.62 -26.44 -11.07
N ASN A 305 -3.12 -27.49 -10.40
CA ASN A 305 -3.80 -28.06 -9.24
C ASN A 305 -3.84 -27.09 -8.05
N ASP A 306 -2.79 -26.27 -7.89
CA ASP A 306 -2.70 -25.30 -6.80
C ASP A 306 -3.72 -24.18 -6.98
N VAL A 307 -3.81 -23.60 -8.19
CA VAL A 307 -4.78 -22.52 -8.46
C VAL A 307 -6.23 -23.02 -8.33
N VAL A 308 -6.49 -24.29 -8.67
CA VAL A 308 -7.79 -24.94 -8.49
C VAL A 308 -8.11 -25.16 -7.02
N ALA A 309 -7.14 -25.62 -6.21
CA ALA A 309 -7.31 -25.78 -4.77
C ALA A 309 -7.59 -24.43 -4.10
N ILE A 310 -6.82 -23.39 -4.46
CA ILE A 310 -7.00 -22.02 -3.97
C ILE A 310 -8.40 -21.51 -4.33
N ALA A 311 -8.84 -21.64 -5.58
CA ALA A 311 -10.16 -21.19 -5.99
C ALA A 311 -11.30 -21.96 -5.32
N SER A 312 -11.07 -23.23 -4.95
CA SER A 312 -12.05 -24.05 -4.22
C SER A 312 -12.21 -23.60 -2.77
N GLY A 313 -11.11 -23.33 -2.08
CA GLY A 313 -11.13 -23.02 -0.64
C GLY A 313 -11.27 -21.54 -0.30
N CYS A 314 -10.73 -20.65 -1.12
CA CYS A 314 -10.83 -19.19 -0.95
C CYS A 314 -12.14 -18.66 -1.56
N THR A 315 -13.28 -19.06 -1.00
CA THR A 315 -14.62 -18.75 -1.57
C THR A 315 -14.97 -17.25 -1.60
N LYS A 316 -14.26 -16.41 -0.85
CA LYS A 316 -14.41 -14.94 -0.83
C LYS A 316 -13.46 -14.21 -1.78
N LEU A 317 -12.64 -14.94 -2.55
CA LEU A 317 -11.63 -14.35 -3.42
C LEU A 317 -12.27 -13.52 -4.53
N SER A 318 -11.96 -12.22 -4.54
CA SER A 318 -12.40 -11.25 -5.54
C SER A 318 -11.25 -10.75 -6.41
N THR A 319 -10.02 -10.79 -5.92
CA THR A 319 -8.83 -10.36 -6.68
C THR A 319 -7.81 -11.48 -6.72
N LEU A 320 -7.41 -11.89 -7.92
CA LEU A 320 -6.37 -12.88 -8.15
C LEU A 320 -5.37 -12.36 -9.19
N LEU A 321 -4.12 -12.17 -8.78
CA LEU A 321 -3.03 -11.73 -9.64
C LEU A 321 -2.04 -12.88 -9.86
N LEU A 322 -1.85 -13.27 -11.12
CA LEU A 322 -1.06 -14.42 -11.56
C LEU A 322 -0.01 -14.01 -12.60
N GLN A 323 0.44 -12.75 -12.58
CA GLN A 323 1.34 -12.25 -13.63
C GLN A 323 2.61 -13.11 -13.72
N GLY A 324 2.99 -13.58 -14.90
CA GLY A 324 4.19 -14.40 -15.13
C GLY A 324 4.17 -15.77 -14.45
N CYS A 325 3.00 -16.31 -14.10
CA CYS A 325 2.84 -17.70 -13.67
C CYS A 325 2.85 -18.64 -14.88
N VAL A 326 4.03 -18.81 -15.48
CA VAL A 326 4.20 -19.48 -16.79
C VAL A 326 3.84 -20.97 -16.81
N ALA A 327 3.78 -21.63 -15.66
CA ALA A 327 3.38 -23.04 -15.55
C ALA A 327 1.85 -23.26 -15.65
N LEU A 328 1.06 -22.19 -15.62
CA LEU A 328 -0.39 -22.26 -15.80
C LEU A 328 -0.76 -22.34 -17.28
N ASP A 329 -1.74 -23.18 -17.58
CA ASP A 329 -2.32 -23.35 -18.92
C ASP A 329 -3.86 -23.27 -18.89
N ASP A 330 -4.49 -23.55 -20.03
CA ASP A 330 -5.94 -23.52 -20.16
C ASP A 330 -6.65 -24.52 -19.24
N ALA A 331 -6.08 -25.69 -18.93
CA ALA A 331 -6.73 -26.68 -18.08
C ALA A 331 -6.88 -26.15 -16.64
N GLY A 332 -5.82 -25.54 -16.11
CA GLY A 332 -5.87 -24.89 -14.79
C GLY A 332 -6.84 -23.70 -14.78
N LEU A 333 -6.80 -22.87 -15.83
CA LEU A 333 -7.64 -21.68 -15.91
C LEU A 333 -9.14 -22.03 -16.05
N GLN A 334 -9.46 -23.06 -16.84
CA GLN A 334 -10.81 -23.59 -16.99
C GLN A 334 -11.34 -24.12 -15.66
N ALA A 335 -10.58 -25.00 -14.99
CA ALA A 335 -10.98 -25.58 -13.72
C ALA A 335 -11.14 -24.51 -12.60
N MET A 336 -10.28 -23.49 -12.61
CA MET A 336 -10.38 -22.33 -11.70
C MET A 336 -11.66 -21.52 -11.97
N ALA A 337 -11.97 -21.23 -13.23
CA ALA A 337 -13.12 -20.39 -13.62
C ALA A 337 -14.47 -20.95 -13.14
N HIS A 338 -14.61 -22.28 -13.10
CA HIS A 338 -15.82 -22.94 -12.57
C HIS A 338 -16.00 -22.81 -11.06
N ARG A 339 -14.99 -22.30 -10.33
CA ARG A 339 -14.97 -22.21 -8.87
C ARG A 339 -14.91 -20.77 -8.38
N ALA A 340 -14.20 -19.91 -9.11
CA ALA A 340 -13.98 -18.51 -8.76
C ALA A 340 -15.17 -17.58 -9.10
N MET A 341 -16.37 -17.93 -8.62
CA MET A 341 -17.63 -17.23 -8.95
C MET A 341 -17.70 -15.79 -8.42
N ASN A 342 -16.86 -15.45 -7.42
CA ASN A 342 -16.78 -14.11 -6.84
C ASN A 342 -15.66 -13.25 -7.43
N LEU A 343 -14.91 -13.76 -8.41
CA LEU A 343 -13.76 -13.07 -8.97
C LEU A 343 -14.17 -11.80 -9.71
N GLN A 344 -13.61 -10.67 -9.29
CA GLN A 344 -13.82 -9.33 -9.84
C GLN A 344 -12.59 -8.81 -10.59
N ARG A 345 -11.39 -9.18 -10.17
CA ARG A 345 -10.13 -8.77 -10.79
C ARG A 345 -9.25 -9.98 -11.05
N LEU A 346 -8.88 -10.18 -12.31
CA LEU A 346 -7.95 -11.22 -12.73
C LEU A 346 -6.83 -10.58 -13.56
N SER A 347 -5.59 -10.98 -13.26
CA SER A 347 -4.47 -10.64 -14.11
C SER A 347 -3.66 -11.88 -14.46
N LEU A 348 -3.50 -12.10 -15.76
CA LEU A 348 -2.75 -13.19 -16.39
C LEU A 348 -1.58 -12.64 -17.22
N GLU A 349 -1.16 -11.41 -16.96
CA GLU A 349 -0.11 -10.78 -17.76
C GLU A 349 1.16 -11.64 -17.80
N PHE A 350 1.79 -11.79 -18.97
CA PHE A 350 2.93 -12.71 -19.19
C PHE A 350 2.64 -14.21 -18.91
N CYS A 351 1.39 -14.65 -18.89
CA CYS A 351 1.05 -16.08 -18.87
C CYS A 351 1.00 -16.64 -20.29
N TYR A 352 2.18 -16.99 -20.82
CA TYR A 352 2.35 -17.32 -22.24
C TYR A 352 1.66 -18.60 -22.71
N ASN A 353 1.29 -19.51 -21.80
CA ASN A 353 0.67 -20.81 -22.11
C ASN A 353 -0.87 -20.77 -22.10
N ILE A 354 -1.47 -19.59 -21.94
CA ILE A 354 -2.91 -19.40 -21.93
C ILE A 354 -3.40 -19.01 -23.33
N THR A 355 -4.44 -19.69 -23.82
CA THR A 355 -5.03 -19.46 -25.14
C THR A 355 -6.48 -18.98 -25.04
N ASP A 356 -7.14 -18.83 -26.20
CA ASP A 356 -8.55 -18.49 -26.28
C ASP A 356 -9.45 -19.47 -25.51
N ALA A 357 -9.08 -20.75 -25.38
CA ALA A 357 -9.89 -21.75 -24.70
C ALA A 357 -10.02 -21.47 -23.20
N GLY A 358 -8.91 -21.15 -22.53
CA GLY A 358 -8.91 -20.76 -21.13
C GLY A 358 -9.65 -19.45 -20.89
N LEU A 359 -9.35 -18.40 -21.67
CA LEU A 359 -9.99 -17.09 -21.49
C LEU A 359 -11.48 -17.09 -21.82
N THR A 360 -11.92 -17.87 -22.81
CA THR A 360 -13.34 -18.03 -23.12
C THR A 360 -14.08 -18.62 -21.92
N THR A 361 -13.48 -19.59 -21.23
CA THR A 361 -14.08 -20.21 -20.04
C THR A 361 -14.16 -19.24 -18.87
N VAL A 362 -13.11 -18.42 -18.65
CA VAL A 362 -13.17 -17.31 -17.69
C VAL A 362 -14.27 -16.31 -18.04
N ALA A 363 -14.39 -15.96 -19.34
CA ALA A 363 -15.42 -15.05 -19.80
C ALA A 363 -16.83 -15.59 -19.51
N LEU A 364 -17.05 -16.90 -19.64
CA LEU A 364 -18.33 -17.55 -19.40
C LEU A 364 -18.65 -17.77 -17.91
N HIS A 365 -17.68 -18.21 -17.11
CA HIS A 365 -17.91 -18.72 -15.75
C HIS A 365 -17.49 -17.78 -14.62
N CYS A 366 -16.86 -16.64 -14.90
CA CYS A 366 -16.58 -15.59 -13.92
C CYS A 366 -17.53 -14.38 -14.13
N PRO A 367 -18.80 -14.45 -13.68
CA PRO A 367 -19.82 -13.44 -14.01
C PRO A 367 -19.54 -12.09 -13.35
N LYS A 368 -18.84 -12.06 -12.21
CA LYS A 368 -18.54 -10.82 -11.47
C LYS A 368 -17.24 -10.13 -11.92
N LEU A 369 -16.54 -10.66 -12.93
CA LEU A 369 -15.27 -10.09 -13.38
C LEU A 369 -15.50 -8.69 -13.99
N LEU A 370 -14.83 -7.69 -13.41
CA LEU A 370 -14.86 -6.27 -13.77
C LEU A 370 -13.53 -5.79 -14.37
N HIS A 371 -12.40 -6.32 -13.88
CA HIS A 371 -11.07 -5.94 -14.32
C HIS A 371 -10.31 -7.17 -14.83
N LEU A 372 -9.85 -7.10 -16.08
CA LEU A 372 -9.08 -8.16 -16.71
C LEU A 372 -7.78 -7.59 -17.27
N ASN A 373 -6.64 -8.16 -16.87
CA ASN A 373 -5.35 -7.88 -17.48
C ASN A 373 -4.81 -9.14 -18.16
N ILE A 374 -4.74 -9.08 -19.49
CA ILE A 374 -4.26 -10.16 -20.38
C ILE A 374 -3.08 -9.68 -21.25
N LYS A 375 -2.38 -8.63 -20.81
CA LYS A 375 -1.19 -8.11 -21.49
C LYS A 375 -0.14 -9.20 -21.67
N ALA A 376 0.55 -9.23 -22.82
CA ALA A 376 1.58 -10.21 -23.14
C ALA A 376 1.13 -11.69 -22.98
N CYS A 377 -0.16 -11.96 -23.23
CA CYS A 377 -0.67 -13.31 -23.46
C CYS A 377 -0.67 -13.58 -24.98
N ASN A 378 0.47 -14.01 -25.50
CA ASN A 378 0.77 -13.97 -26.93
C ASN A 378 -0.02 -14.98 -27.78
N GLN A 379 -0.73 -15.92 -27.16
CA GLN A 379 -1.56 -16.92 -27.85
C GLN A 379 -3.04 -16.53 -27.94
N LEU A 380 -3.41 -15.33 -27.49
CA LEU A 380 -4.80 -14.86 -27.57
C LEU A 380 -5.10 -14.26 -28.94
N THR A 381 -6.27 -14.62 -29.48
CA THR A 381 -6.73 -14.12 -30.78
C THR A 381 -8.03 -13.33 -30.66
N VAL A 382 -8.58 -12.94 -31.80
CA VAL A 382 -9.90 -12.31 -31.91
C VAL A 382 -11.02 -13.11 -31.22
N GLN A 383 -10.86 -14.43 -31.06
CA GLN A 383 -11.89 -15.29 -30.44
C GLN A 383 -12.09 -14.96 -28.96
N THR A 384 -11.01 -14.69 -28.21
CA THR A 384 -11.11 -14.20 -26.82
C THR A 384 -11.97 -12.95 -26.74
N PHE A 385 -11.75 -11.97 -27.62
CA PHE A 385 -12.49 -10.70 -27.58
C PHE A 385 -13.96 -10.87 -27.98
N ARG A 386 -14.25 -11.80 -28.92
CA ARG A 386 -15.63 -12.22 -29.23
C ARG A 386 -16.32 -12.88 -28.04
N ALA A 387 -15.60 -13.69 -27.24
CA ALA A 387 -16.13 -14.27 -26.01
C ALA A 387 -16.37 -13.22 -24.93
N LEU A 388 -15.44 -12.26 -24.74
CA LEU A 388 -15.60 -11.17 -23.78
C LEU A 388 -16.82 -10.32 -24.08
N VAL A 389 -17.09 -9.99 -25.35
CA VAL A 389 -18.34 -9.29 -25.73
C VAL A 389 -19.57 -10.18 -25.67
N ARG A 390 -19.51 -11.47 -25.36
CA ARG A 390 -20.72 -12.27 -25.09
C ARG A 390 -21.14 -12.23 -23.62
N ARG A 391 -20.27 -11.71 -22.74
CA ARG A 391 -20.56 -11.55 -21.31
C ARG A 391 -21.84 -10.73 -21.08
N LYS A 392 -22.56 -11.10 -20.02
CA LYS A 392 -23.73 -10.34 -19.51
C LYS A 392 -23.28 -9.08 -18.79
N ASN A 393 -22.27 -9.20 -17.93
CA ASN A 393 -21.74 -8.08 -17.16
C ASN A 393 -20.57 -7.42 -17.91
N PRO A 394 -20.63 -6.10 -18.13
CA PRO A 394 -19.56 -5.38 -18.81
C PRO A 394 -18.30 -5.34 -17.95
N LEU A 395 -17.14 -5.41 -18.61
CA LEU A 395 -15.88 -5.07 -17.97
C LEU A 395 -15.82 -3.56 -17.71
N GLU A 396 -15.24 -3.18 -16.57
CA GLU A 396 -14.88 -1.81 -16.25
C GLU A 396 -13.48 -1.47 -16.74
N THR A 397 -12.55 -2.44 -16.71
CA THR A 397 -11.17 -2.22 -17.13
C THR A 397 -10.60 -3.44 -17.85
N LEU A 398 -9.97 -3.19 -18.99
CA LEU A 398 -9.26 -4.20 -19.77
C LEU A 398 -7.85 -3.70 -20.08
N TYR A 399 -6.84 -4.47 -19.68
CA TYR A 399 -5.44 -4.22 -20.07
C TYR A 399 -5.07 -5.19 -21.18
N ILE A 400 -4.71 -4.65 -22.34
CA ILE A 400 -4.27 -5.38 -23.54
C ILE A 400 -3.02 -4.69 -24.10
N GLY A 401 -2.08 -5.48 -24.59
CA GLY A 401 -0.82 -4.96 -25.12
C GLY A 401 0.19 -6.08 -25.23
N ALA A 402 1.08 -6.03 -26.22
CA ALA A 402 2.03 -7.11 -26.51
C ALA A 402 1.40 -8.51 -26.71
N CYS A 403 0.08 -8.61 -26.93
CA CYS A 403 -0.60 -9.87 -27.27
C CYS A 403 -0.67 -10.08 -28.79
N ALA A 404 -0.50 -9.00 -29.56
CA ALA A 404 -0.50 -8.95 -31.02
C ALA A 404 0.17 -7.64 -31.50
N ASP A 405 0.26 -7.44 -32.82
CA ASP A 405 0.67 -6.16 -33.42
C ASP A 405 -0.32 -5.01 -33.10
N MET A 406 0.05 -3.76 -33.45
CA MET A 406 -0.76 -2.58 -33.12
C MET A 406 -2.14 -2.59 -33.81
N ASP A 407 -2.22 -3.01 -35.07
CA ASP A 407 -3.46 -3.01 -35.85
C ASP A 407 -4.42 -4.08 -35.33
N THR A 408 -3.89 -5.25 -35.00
CA THR A 408 -4.62 -6.33 -34.36
C THR A 408 -5.12 -5.92 -32.97
N THR A 409 -4.29 -5.22 -32.18
CA THR A 409 -4.68 -4.71 -30.86
C THR A 409 -5.80 -3.65 -30.97
N ALA A 410 -5.71 -2.74 -31.94
CA ALA A 410 -6.77 -1.76 -32.23
C ALA A 410 -8.08 -2.45 -32.63
N THR A 411 -7.99 -3.53 -33.41
CA THR A 411 -9.14 -4.38 -33.76
C THR A 411 -9.78 -4.96 -32.49
N TYR A 412 -8.99 -5.53 -31.58
CA TYR A 412 -9.49 -6.07 -30.31
C TYR A 412 -10.16 -5.01 -29.43
N PHE A 413 -9.54 -3.83 -29.32
CA PHE A 413 -10.10 -2.67 -28.64
C PHE A 413 -11.48 -2.30 -29.20
N SER A 414 -11.60 -2.20 -30.53
CA SER A 414 -12.85 -1.80 -31.20
C SER A 414 -13.99 -2.80 -30.95
N ILE A 415 -13.69 -4.11 -30.94
CA ILE A 415 -14.65 -5.17 -30.67
C ILE A 415 -15.26 -4.97 -29.27
N VAL A 416 -14.41 -4.81 -28.26
CA VAL A 416 -14.85 -4.64 -26.87
C VAL A 416 -15.60 -3.32 -26.68
N LYS A 417 -15.10 -2.21 -27.23
CA LYS A 417 -15.73 -0.89 -27.13
C LYS A 417 -17.13 -0.84 -27.73
N ARG A 418 -17.38 -1.58 -28.84
CA ARG A 418 -18.70 -1.62 -29.48
C ARG A 418 -19.79 -2.09 -28.52
N LYS A 419 -19.49 -3.07 -27.64
CA LYS A 419 -20.46 -3.56 -26.64
C LYS A 419 -20.34 -2.86 -25.29
N PHE A 420 -19.14 -2.51 -24.87
CA PHE A 420 -18.86 -1.94 -23.55
C PHE A 420 -18.22 -0.55 -23.68
N PRO A 421 -19.00 0.49 -24.03
CA PRO A 421 -18.45 1.82 -24.32
C PRO A 421 -17.74 2.47 -23.12
N ARG A 422 -18.19 2.14 -21.91
CA ARG A 422 -17.63 2.64 -20.64
C ARG A 422 -16.41 1.85 -20.13
N CYS A 423 -16.05 0.73 -20.77
CA CYS A 423 -14.85 -0.03 -20.39
C CYS A 423 -13.60 0.82 -20.62
N ARG A 424 -12.77 1.01 -19.59
CA ARG A 424 -11.45 1.65 -19.71
C ARG A 424 -10.48 0.64 -20.29
N ILE A 425 -9.95 0.92 -21.47
CA ILE A 425 -8.97 0.03 -22.11
C ILE A 425 -7.61 0.69 -22.01
N HIS A 426 -6.67 0.00 -21.37
CA HIS A 426 -5.29 0.42 -21.23
C HIS A 426 -4.44 -0.36 -22.23
N TRP A 427 -3.72 0.39 -23.05
CA TRP A 427 -2.79 -0.13 -24.05
C TRP A 427 -1.38 0.33 -23.69
N VAL A 428 -0.49 -0.62 -23.38
CA VAL A 428 0.93 -0.38 -23.05
C VAL A 428 1.77 -1.51 -23.60
#